data_AF-A0A383CW15-F1
#
_entry.id   AF-A0A383CW15-F1
#
_cell.length_a   1.000
_cell.length_b   1.000
_cell.length_c   1.000
_cell.angle_alpha   90.00
_cell.angle_beta   90.00
_cell.angle_gamma   90.00
#
_symmetry.space_group_name_H-M   'P 1'
#
loop_
_entity.id
_entity.type
_entity.pdbx_description
1 polymer ?
#
loop_
_entity_poly.entity_id
_entity_poly.type
_entity_poly.pdbx_seq_one_letter_code
_entity_poly.pdbx_strand_id
1 'polypeptide(L)'
;MRIKIINPYKVIFDNIIRLSIIFFVLFVSMIWASGGYDHGTSTGKGKLQIDLTWNPFNYFENGQSYIVIGYGITKRLDIHGYYCDHGNYHNGVDSYYYGLFYQFLDSKYLDLATALGKRKMMDLEYGHFFFPQLLYNVKLYNDFSLGGSFVNVKNDTEPLLKKIKTDWFT
;
A
#
# COMPACT_ATOMS: atom_id res chain seq x y z
N MET A 1 -26.30 -31.28 -28.53
CA MET A 1 -25.12 -31.17 -27.65
C MET A 1 -24.02 -30.42 -28.40
N ARG A 2 -23.67 -29.18 -28.02
CA ARG A 2 -22.58 -28.40 -28.66
C ARG A 2 -21.27 -28.70 -27.94
N ILE A 3 -20.40 -29.49 -28.55
CA ILE A 3 -19.05 -29.73 -28.04
C ILE A 3 -18.20 -28.52 -28.43
N LYS A 4 -17.75 -27.76 -27.43
CA LYS A 4 -16.86 -26.62 -27.63
C LYS A 4 -15.42 -27.16 -27.63
N ILE A 5 -14.85 -27.32 -28.83
CA ILE A 5 -13.45 -27.73 -28.97
C ILE A 5 -12.59 -26.51 -28.61
N ILE A 6 -11.94 -26.56 -27.44
CA ILE A 6 -11.03 -25.51 -26.99
C ILE A 6 -9.66 -25.82 -27.59
N ASN A 7 -9.10 -24.87 -28.36
CA ASN A 7 -7.77 -25.02 -28.93
C ASN A 7 -6.73 -25.01 -27.78
N PRO A 8 -6.01 -26.12 -27.53
CA PRO A 8 -5.05 -26.20 -26.43
C PRO A 8 -3.91 -25.18 -26.57
N TYR A 9 -3.50 -24.85 -27.80
CA TYR A 9 -2.45 -23.85 -28.05
C TYR A 9 -2.85 -22.45 -27.61
N LYS A 10 -4.14 -22.10 -27.74
CA LYS A 10 -4.64 -20.80 -27.29
C LYS A 10 -4.61 -20.67 -25.77
N VAL A 11 -5.00 -21.75 -25.07
CA VAL A 11 -4.96 -21.80 -23.60
C VAL A 11 -3.53 -21.70 -23.07
N ILE A 12 -2.59 -22.41 -23.69
CA ILE A 12 -1.17 -22.37 -23.33
C ILE A 12 -0.59 -20.97 -23.56
N PHE A 13 -0.89 -20.36 -24.71
CA PHE A 13 -0.40 -19.02 -25.06
C PHE A 13 -0.95 -17.93 -24.11
N ASP A 14 -2.25 -17.98 -23.80
CA ASP A 14 -2.87 -17.09 -22.82
C ASP A 14 -2.22 -17.23 -21.43
N ASN A 15 -1.87 -18.46 -21.01
CA ASN A 15 -1.18 -18.70 -19.75
C ASN A 15 0.26 -18.20 -19.74
N ILE A 16 1.00 -18.33 -20.84
CA ILE A 16 2.37 -17.81 -20.98
C ILE A 16 2.38 -16.27 -20.92
N ILE A 17 1.43 -15.62 -21.59
CA ILE A 17 1.28 -14.16 -21.52
C ILE A 17 0.98 -13.72 -20.09
N ARG A 18 0.03 -14.38 -19.41
CA ARG A 18 -0.28 -14.09 -18.01
C ARG A 18 0.93 -14.26 -17.09
N LEU A 19 1.68 -15.35 -17.25
CA LEU A 19 2.89 -15.60 -16.47
C LEU A 19 3.96 -14.54 -16.74
N SER A 20 4.13 -14.13 -18.00
CA SER A 20 5.09 -13.09 -18.39
C SER A 20 4.73 -11.73 -17.80
N ILE A 21 3.44 -11.38 -17.75
CA ILE A 21 2.95 -10.17 -17.09
C ILE A 21 3.21 -10.23 -15.58
N ILE A 22 2.95 -11.37 -14.93
CA ILE A 22 3.24 -11.55 -13.50
C ILE A 22 4.74 -11.35 -13.23
N PHE A 23 5.62 -11.99 -14.00
CA PHE A 23 7.07 -11.80 -13.85
C PHE A 23 7.51 -10.37 -14.11
N PHE A 24 6.96 -9.72 -15.13
CA PHE A 24 7.27 -8.33 -15.44
C PHE A 24 6.84 -7.39 -14.30
N VAL A 25 5.63 -7.57 -13.75
CA VAL A 25 5.18 -6.76 -12.61
C VAL A 25 6.02 -7.03 -11.37
N LEU A 26 6.33 -8.30 -11.06
CA LEU A 26 7.22 -8.65 -9.93
C LEU A 26 8.63 -8.06 -10.10
N PHE A 27 9.15 -8.02 -11.33
CA PHE A 27 10.45 -7.44 -11.64
C PHE A 27 10.45 -5.91 -11.50
N VAL A 28 9.36 -5.24 -11.88
CA VAL A 28 9.21 -3.78 -11.74
C VAL A 28 8.87 -3.36 -10.30
N SER A 29 8.18 -4.20 -9.52
CA SER A 29 7.85 -3.95 -8.12
C SER A 29 9.01 -4.16 -7.15
N MET A 30 10.18 -4.62 -7.62
CA MET A 30 11.39 -4.79 -6.79
C MET A 30 11.97 -3.48 -6.23
N ILE A 31 11.32 -2.34 -6.44
CA ILE A 31 11.91 -1.06 -6.12
C ILE A 31 10.86 -0.18 -5.42
N TRP A 32 11.21 0.29 -4.22
CA TRP A 32 10.55 1.31 -3.39
C TRP A 32 9.43 0.83 -2.45
N ALA A 33 9.81 0.22 -1.32
CA ALA A 33 8.94 0.12 -0.15
C ALA A 33 8.95 1.46 0.62
N SER A 34 7.85 2.20 0.57
CA SER A 34 7.65 3.44 1.31
C SER A 34 6.42 3.25 2.20
N GLY A 35 6.65 2.70 3.39
CA GLY A 35 5.60 2.11 4.25
C GLY A 35 4.55 3.12 4.73
N GLY A 36 3.29 2.67 4.77
CA GLY A 36 2.15 3.38 5.35
C GLY A 36 0.84 2.70 4.95
N TYR A 37 0.71 2.46 3.66
CA TYR A 37 -0.31 1.60 3.07
C TYR A 37 0.24 0.97 1.80
N ASP A 38 -0.20 -0.25 1.51
CA ASP A 38 0.30 -1.10 0.44
C ASP A 38 -0.80 -1.57 -0.53
N HIS A 39 -2.06 -1.15 -0.34
CA HIS A 39 -3.16 -1.56 -1.21
C HIS A 39 -4.24 -0.48 -1.43
N GLY A 40 -4.92 -0.55 -2.58
CA GLY A 40 -5.95 0.42 -3.01
C GLY A 40 -7.41 0.09 -2.66
N THR A 41 -7.69 -1.05 -2.05
CA THR A 41 -9.07 -1.48 -1.70
C THR A 41 -9.47 -1.01 -0.29
N SER A 42 -10.71 -0.53 -0.10
CA SER A 42 -11.23 -0.16 1.22
C SER A 42 -11.65 -1.38 2.05
N THR A 43 -11.57 -1.26 3.38
CA THR A 43 -12.04 -2.25 4.35
C THR A 43 -13.56 -2.46 4.25
N GLY A 44 -14.31 -1.38 3.99
CA GLY A 44 -15.75 -1.40 3.76
C GLY A 44 -16.60 -1.16 5.01
N LYS A 45 -17.81 -0.63 4.80
CA LYS A 45 -18.65 -0.03 5.87
C LYS A 45 -18.91 -1.00 7.03
N GLY A 46 -18.55 -0.56 8.24
CA GLY A 46 -18.77 -1.28 9.50
C GLY A 46 -17.87 -2.50 9.68
N LYS A 47 -16.85 -2.67 8.84
CA LYS A 47 -15.90 -3.78 8.95
C LYS A 47 -14.64 -3.31 9.66
N LEU A 48 -14.10 -4.20 10.49
CA LEU A 48 -12.79 -4.09 11.11
C LEU A 48 -11.82 -4.99 10.35
N GLN A 49 -10.69 -4.43 9.95
CA GLN A 49 -9.56 -5.14 9.35
C GLN A 49 -8.40 -5.11 10.32
N ILE A 50 -7.73 -6.25 10.47
CA ILE A 50 -6.55 -6.41 11.31
C ILE A 50 -5.53 -7.18 10.49
N ASP A 51 -4.41 -6.54 10.20
CA ASP A 51 -3.29 -7.16 9.49
C ASP A 51 -2.09 -7.27 10.42
N LEU A 52 -1.47 -8.44 10.44
CA LEU A 52 -0.35 -8.76 11.32
C LEU A 52 0.86 -9.12 10.48
N THR A 53 1.98 -8.45 10.75
CA THR A 53 3.29 -8.86 10.27
C THR A 53 4.15 -9.20 11.47
N TRP A 54 4.81 -10.34 11.40
CA TRP A 54 5.60 -10.87 12.52
C TRP A 54 7.01 -11.23 12.05
N ASN A 55 8.01 -10.62 12.67
CA ASN A 55 9.40 -11.05 12.65
C ASN A 55 9.70 -11.89 13.91
N PRO A 56 9.57 -13.23 13.86
CA PRO A 56 9.68 -14.08 15.04
C PRO A 56 11.10 -14.07 15.61
N PHE A 57 11.20 -13.85 16.92
CA PHE A 57 12.46 -13.80 17.67
C PHE A 57 13.49 -12.87 17.06
N ASN A 58 13.05 -11.84 16.33
CA ASN A 58 13.95 -10.89 15.71
C ASN A 58 14.94 -11.52 14.73
N TYR A 59 14.51 -12.59 14.06
CA TYR A 59 15.36 -13.36 13.15
C TYR A 59 15.87 -12.54 11.95
N PHE A 60 15.04 -11.65 11.40
CA PHE A 60 15.43 -10.79 10.28
C PHE A 60 15.93 -9.44 10.79
N GLU A 61 17.19 -9.12 10.51
CA GLU A 61 17.87 -7.88 10.96
C GLU A 61 17.10 -6.61 10.57
N ASN A 62 16.63 -6.52 9.32
CA ASN A 62 15.83 -5.39 8.83
C ASN A 62 14.31 -5.67 8.88
N GLY A 63 13.90 -6.75 9.54
CA GLY A 63 12.49 -7.15 9.63
C GLY A 63 11.76 -6.42 10.76
N GLN A 64 10.48 -6.15 10.54
CA GLN A 64 9.61 -5.45 11.49
C GLN A 64 8.48 -6.37 11.96
N SER A 65 7.98 -6.12 13.17
CA SER A 65 6.72 -6.69 13.64
C SER A 65 5.71 -5.55 13.78
N TYR A 66 4.55 -5.68 13.15
CA TYR A 66 3.55 -4.63 13.20
C TYR A 66 2.13 -5.15 13.11
N ILE A 67 1.23 -4.36 13.66
CA ILE A 67 -0.22 -4.52 13.55
C ILE A 67 -0.80 -3.31 12.84
N VAL A 68 -1.60 -3.55 11.81
CA VAL A 68 -2.40 -2.53 11.13
C VAL A 68 -3.86 -2.77 11.50
N ILE A 69 -4.57 -1.70 11.82
CA ILE A 69 -6.00 -1.71 12.12
C ILE A 69 -6.69 -0.74 11.18
N GLY A 70 -7.68 -1.23 10.45
CA GLY A 70 -8.54 -0.45 9.58
C GLY A 70 -10.00 -0.54 10.03
N TYR A 71 -10.73 0.57 10.04
CA TYR A 71 -12.18 0.57 10.25
C TYR A 71 -12.88 1.36 9.14
N GLY A 72 -13.78 0.68 8.43
CA GLY A 72 -14.54 1.28 7.34
C GLY A 72 -15.71 2.12 7.83
N ILE A 73 -15.57 3.44 7.76
CA ILE A 73 -16.65 4.39 8.08
C ILE A 73 -17.74 4.30 7.02
N THR A 74 -17.34 4.19 5.75
CA THR A 74 -18.25 4.00 4.62
C THR A 74 -17.78 2.84 3.73
N LYS A 75 -18.44 2.62 2.59
CA LYS A 75 -17.97 1.64 1.60
C LYS A 75 -16.66 2.03 0.90
N ARG A 76 -16.13 3.23 1.15
CA ARG A 76 -14.96 3.80 0.44
C ARG A 76 -14.04 4.60 1.34
N LEU A 77 -14.45 4.93 2.56
CA LEU A 77 -13.73 5.80 3.49
C LEU A 77 -13.43 5.00 4.74
N ASP A 78 -12.16 4.94 5.09
CA ASP A 78 -11.68 4.19 6.24
C ASP A 78 -10.80 5.08 7.12
N ILE A 79 -10.81 4.80 8.41
CA ILE A 79 -9.75 5.25 9.34
C ILE A 79 -8.78 4.08 9.52
N HIS A 80 -7.49 4.40 9.50
CA HIS A 80 -6.45 3.40 9.67
C HIS A 80 -5.46 3.84 10.73
N GLY A 81 -4.86 2.87 11.39
CA GLY A 81 -3.71 3.08 12.22
C GLY A 81 -2.82 1.85 12.23
N TYR A 82 -1.56 2.04 12.61
CA TYR A 82 -0.69 0.92 12.89
C TYR A 82 0.21 1.22 14.08
N TYR A 83 0.72 0.14 14.67
CA TYR A 83 1.86 0.17 15.57
C TYR A 83 2.92 -0.76 15.02
N CYS A 84 4.16 -0.30 14.97
CA CYS A 84 5.29 -1.04 14.42
C CYS A 84 6.46 -0.98 15.39
N ASP A 85 6.90 -2.17 15.79
CA ASP A 85 8.11 -2.44 16.55
C ASP A 85 9.31 -2.48 15.60
N HIS A 86 10.28 -1.60 15.87
CA HIS A 86 11.49 -1.44 15.08
C HIS A 86 12.74 -1.98 15.78
N GLY A 87 12.61 -2.75 16.87
CA GLY A 87 13.69 -3.11 17.78
C GLY A 87 14.93 -3.76 17.16
N ASN A 88 14.82 -4.33 15.95
CA ASN A 88 15.96 -4.97 15.27
C ASN A 88 16.78 -4.03 14.40
N TYR A 89 16.18 -2.93 13.97
CA TYR A 89 16.85 -2.00 13.07
C TYR A 89 17.72 -1.02 13.87
N HIS A 90 18.92 -1.44 14.27
CA HIS A 90 19.93 -0.57 14.90
C HIS A 90 19.40 0.38 16.00
N ASN A 91 18.74 -0.13 17.04
CA ASN A 91 18.02 0.67 18.05
C ASN A 91 16.87 1.48 17.41
N GLY A 92 16.11 0.83 16.53
CA GLY A 92 15.03 1.43 15.79
C GLY A 92 13.92 1.85 16.74
N VAL A 93 13.37 3.03 16.48
CA VAL A 93 12.36 3.63 17.34
C VAL A 93 10.98 3.15 16.93
N ASP A 94 10.22 2.63 17.89
CA ASP A 94 8.83 2.26 17.70
C ASP A 94 8.03 3.40 17.10
N SER A 95 7.06 3.06 16.28
CA SER A 95 6.24 4.07 15.62
C SER A 95 4.78 3.70 15.64
N TYR A 96 3.95 4.74 15.75
CA TYR A 96 2.53 4.62 15.55
C TYR A 96 2.07 5.57 14.47
N TYR A 97 1.09 5.13 13.70
CA TYR A 97 0.52 5.87 12.59
C TYR A 97 -0.98 5.95 12.74
N TYR A 98 -1.54 7.05 12.24
CA TYR A 98 -2.96 7.20 12.04
C TYR A 98 -3.22 7.98 10.74
N GLY A 99 -4.27 7.60 10.03
CA GLY A 99 -4.59 8.20 8.75
C GLY A 99 -6.02 7.96 8.28
N LEU A 100 -6.36 8.70 7.23
CA LEU A 100 -7.61 8.56 6.47
C LEU A 100 -7.30 7.96 5.11
N PHE A 101 -8.16 7.05 4.69
CA PHE A 101 -8.05 6.37 3.42
C PHE A 101 -9.36 6.54 2.64
N TYR A 102 -9.27 6.89 1.35
CA TYR A 102 -10.41 7.03 0.46
C TYR A 102 -10.21 6.32 -0.87
N GLN A 103 -11.00 5.28 -1.11
CA GLN A 103 -11.07 4.55 -2.39
C GLN A 103 -12.00 5.30 -3.36
N PHE A 104 -11.41 5.99 -4.33
CA PHE A 104 -12.17 6.76 -5.31
C PHE A 104 -12.51 5.94 -6.57
N LEU A 105 -11.78 4.86 -6.85
CA LEU A 105 -12.10 3.92 -7.93
C LEU A 105 -12.19 2.49 -7.39
N ASP A 106 -13.31 1.85 -7.69
CA ASP A 106 -13.52 0.40 -7.54
C ASP A 106 -14.03 -0.11 -8.87
N SER A 107 -13.23 -0.92 -9.56
CA SER A 107 -13.58 -1.47 -10.87
C SER A 107 -13.25 -2.96 -10.95
N LYS A 108 -13.64 -3.59 -12.07
CA LYS A 108 -13.36 -5.00 -12.31
C LYS A 108 -11.85 -5.34 -12.34
N TYR A 109 -11.01 -4.39 -12.76
CA TYR A 109 -9.59 -4.66 -13.01
C TYR A 109 -8.64 -3.84 -12.15
N LEU A 110 -9.14 -2.76 -11.54
CA LEU A 110 -8.31 -1.77 -10.87
C LEU A 110 -9.09 -1.11 -9.73
N ASP A 111 -8.46 -1.06 -8.56
CA ASP A 111 -8.85 -0.14 -7.50
C ASP A 111 -7.83 0.98 -7.41
N LEU A 112 -8.31 2.20 -7.13
CA LEU A 112 -7.46 3.33 -6.81
C LEU A 112 -7.97 4.03 -5.56
N ALA A 113 -7.03 4.41 -4.71
CA ALA A 113 -7.30 5.15 -3.51
C ALA A 113 -6.26 6.24 -3.28
N THR A 114 -6.63 7.17 -2.40
CA THR A 114 -5.70 8.14 -1.82
C THR A 114 -5.76 8.03 -0.31
N ALA A 115 -4.68 8.42 0.34
CA ALA A 115 -4.63 8.47 1.78
C ALA A 115 -3.81 9.66 2.26
N LEU A 116 -4.04 10.01 3.52
CA LEU A 116 -3.26 10.99 4.24
C LEU A 116 -3.10 10.51 5.67
N GLY A 117 -1.91 10.70 6.24
CA GLY A 117 -1.72 10.39 7.64
C GLY A 117 -0.39 10.82 8.19
N LYS A 118 -0.24 10.55 9.49
CA LYS A 118 0.90 10.96 10.29
C LYS A 118 1.45 9.76 11.04
N ARG A 119 2.76 9.60 10.99
CA ARG A 119 3.52 8.67 11.82
C ARG A 119 4.28 9.46 12.87
N LYS A 120 4.16 9.07 14.14
CA LYS A 120 5.05 9.55 15.20
C LYS A 120 6.06 8.46 15.53
N MET A 121 7.33 8.87 15.62
CA MET A 121 8.40 8.05 16.15
C MET A 121 8.44 8.27 17.67
N MET A 122 8.35 7.21 18.48
CA MET A 122 8.10 7.33 19.92
C MET A 122 9.19 8.09 20.68
N ASP A 123 10.45 7.81 20.36
CA ASP A 123 11.63 8.37 21.05
C ASP A 123 12.31 9.51 20.29
N LEU A 124 11.73 9.99 19.18
CA LEU A 124 12.29 11.08 18.37
C LEU A 124 11.36 12.30 18.38
N GLU A 125 11.96 13.49 18.29
CA GLU A 125 11.23 14.76 18.28
C GLU A 125 10.54 15.08 16.95
N TYR A 126 10.71 14.21 15.94
CA TYR A 126 10.11 14.37 14.62
C TYR A 126 9.19 13.20 14.28
N GLY A 127 8.18 13.49 13.47
CA GLY A 127 7.30 12.52 12.85
C GLY A 127 7.41 12.57 11.33
N HIS A 128 6.59 11.75 10.67
CA HIS A 128 6.44 11.77 9.24
C HIS A 128 5.01 12.08 8.84
N PHE A 129 4.86 12.82 7.75
CA PHE A 129 3.60 13.07 7.07
C PHE A 129 3.59 12.35 5.72
N PHE A 130 2.51 11.63 5.45
CA PHE A 130 2.31 10.83 4.24
C PHE A 130 1.35 11.57 3.32
N PHE A 131 1.89 12.36 2.39
CA PHE A 131 1.09 13.11 1.41
C PHE A 131 1.96 13.76 0.31
N PRO A 132 1.51 13.74 -0.97
CA PRO A 132 0.35 13.02 -1.48
C PRO A 132 0.60 11.51 -1.53
N GLN A 133 -0.48 10.74 -1.53
CA GLN A 133 -0.44 9.29 -1.69
C GLN A 133 -1.45 8.80 -2.73
N LEU A 134 -0.98 7.94 -3.64
CA LEU A 134 -1.80 7.18 -4.57
C LEU A 134 -1.59 5.69 -4.28
N LEU A 135 -2.67 4.95 -4.11
CA LEU A 135 -2.65 3.51 -3.87
C LEU A 135 -3.42 2.82 -4.99
N TYR A 136 -2.99 1.60 -5.34
CA TYR A 136 -3.62 0.84 -6.39
C TYR A 136 -3.68 -0.64 -6.04
N ASN A 137 -4.72 -1.33 -6.55
CA ASN A 137 -4.75 -2.78 -6.66
C ASN A 137 -5.11 -3.17 -8.10
N VAL A 138 -4.19 -3.83 -8.80
CA VAL A 138 -4.48 -4.46 -10.09
C VAL A 138 -5.08 -5.84 -9.82
N LYS A 139 -6.37 -6.01 -10.13
CA LYS A 139 -7.12 -7.26 -9.92
C LYS A 139 -6.78 -8.26 -11.03
N LEU A 140 -6.21 -9.40 -10.64
CA LEU A 140 -5.85 -10.51 -11.51
C LEU A 140 -6.95 -11.60 -11.47
N TYR A 141 -6.64 -12.74 -12.08
CA TYR A 141 -7.52 -13.91 -12.08
C TYR A 141 -7.60 -14.57 -10.69
N ASN A 142 -8.71 -15.25 -10.37
CA ASN A 142 -8.92 -16.00 -9.11
C ASN A 142 -8.69 -15.17 -7.84
N ASP A 143 -9.22 -13.95 -7.79
CA ASP A 143 -9.15 -13.07 -6.62
C ASP A 143 -7.74 -12.70 -6.16
N PHE A 144 -6.72 -13.01 -6.98
CA PHE A 144 -5.38 -12.48 -6.79
C PHE A 144 -5.35 -11.01 -7.20
N SER A 145 -4.61 -10.19 -6.47
CA SER A 145 -4.37 -8.79 -6.82
C SER A 145 -2.92 -8.40 -6.55
N LEU A 146 -2.41 -7.48 -7.35
CA LEU A 146 -1.12 -6.83 -7.12
C LEU A 146 -1.38 -5.42 -6.59
N GLY A 147 -1.06 -5.22 -5.32
CA GLY A 147 -1.19 -3.95 -4.62
C GLY A 147 0.10 -3.15 -4.63
N GLY A 148 -0.02 -1.84 -4.50
CA GLY A 148 1.10 -0.97 -4.22
C GLY A 148 0.70 0.48 -3.98
N SER A 149 1.68 1.32 -3.70
CA SER A 149 1.45 2.75 -3.50
C SER A 149 2.63 3.62 -3.94
N PHE A 150 2.32 4.85 -4.30
CA PHE A 150 3.25 5.95 -4.49
C PHE A 150 2.95 6.99 -3.42
N VAL A 151 3.93 7.29 -2.58
CA VAL A 151 3.75 8.24 -1.47
C VAL A 151 4.97 9.13 -1.31
N ASN A 152 4.71 10.41 -1.05
CA ASN A 152 5.72 11.33 -0.57
C ASN A 152 5.69 11.35 0.96
N VAL A 153 6.85 11.12 1.57
CA VAL A 153 7.04 11.10 3.02
C VAL A 153 7.91 12.28 3.39
N LYS A 154 7.41 13.13 4.28
CA LYS A 154 8.12 14.32 4.76
C LYS A 154 8.21 14.32 6.27
N ASN A 155 9.27 14.90 6.81
CA ASN A 155 9.30 15.21 8.24
C ASN A 155 8.21 16.24 8.55
N ASP A 156 7.52 16.07 9.67
CA ASP A 156 6.46 17.00 10.08
C ASP A 156 6.97 18.38 10.53
N THR A 157 8.29 18.50 10.70
CA THR A 157 9.01 19.76 10.89
C THR A 157 9.21 20.54 9.58
N GLU A 158 8.99 19.92 8.42
CA GLU A 158 9.17 20.55 7.11
C GLU A 158 7.84 21.05 6.51
N PRO A 159 7.86 22.10 5.66
CA PRO A 159 6.67 22.53 4.93
C PRO A 159 6.09 21.45 4.01
N LEU A 160 4.78 21.18 4.18
CA LEU A 160 4.03 20.18 3.40
C LEU A 160 4.10 20.43 1.89
N LEU A 161 4.00 21.69 1.48
CA LEU A 161 4.19 22.12 0.10
C LEU A 161 5.45 22.97 0.02
N LYS A 162 6.38 22.62 -0.89
CA LYS A 162 7.44 23.56 -1.26
C LYS A 162 6.75 24.77 -1.88
N LYS A 163 7.07 25.98 -1.43
CA LYS A 163 6.74 27.21 -2.17
C LYS A 163 7.42 27.09 -3.53
N ILE A 164 6.66 26.74 -4.57
CA ILE A 164 7.12 26.87 -5.93
C ILE A 164 7.13 28.38 -6.18
N LYS A 165 8.31 28.97 -6.32
CA LYS A 165 8.43 30.30 -6.94
C LYS A 165 8.00 30.13 -8.38
N THR A 166 6.76 30.51 -8.66
CA THR A 166 6.26 30.61 -10.03
C THR A 166 6.68 31.96 -10.58
N ASP A 167 7.91 32.04 -11.12
CA ASP A 167 8.38 33.19 -11.91
C ASP A 167 7.79 33.12 -13.34
N TRP A 168 6.49 32.87 -13.46
CA TRP A 168 5.79 32.80 -14.76
C TRP A 168 5.39 34.20 -15.29
N PHE A 169 5.70 35.25 -14.55
CA PHE A 169 5.33 36.65 -14.86
C PHE A 169 6.52 37.62 -14.82
N THR A 170 7.76 37.11 -14.93
CA THR A 170 8.96 37.96 -15.17
C THR A 170 9.45 37.79 -16.59
#